data_AF-A0A2T6K459-F1
#
_entry.id   AF-A0A2T6K459-F1
#
_cell.length_a   1.000
_cell.length_b   1.000
_cell.length_c   1.000
_cell.angle_alpha   90.00
_cell.angle_beta   90.00
_cell.angle_gamma   90.00
#
_symmetry.space_group_name_H-M   'P 1'
#
loop_
_entity.id
_entity.type
_entity.pdbx_description
1 polymer ?
#
loop_
_entity_poly.entity_id
_entity_poly.type
_entity_poly.pdbx_seq_one_letter_code
_entity_poly.pdbx_strand_id
1 'polypeptide(L)'
;MGVLKNIKHENFAQGIAKGMSQDAAYEAAGYKQHRGNASTLRSKQNVIDRIAELSAAAAERAAKTLDEVIAEYERVAFTGMSRFLRVDADGNPQINLGDCTEADLDLISEATTVVRREVTRSKGEGEDKKPDHEVLTIKIKPVDRLKALEKLGMYLGMGDKSANQTTDRLADALREISKRGSMAPMRKPKNRGK
;
A
#
# COMPACT_ATOMS: atom_id res chain seq x y z
N MET A 1 -12.39 -15.32 26.41
CA MET A 1 -12.52 -15.15 27.89
C MET A 1 -12.07 -13.73 28.23
N GLY A 2 -12.49 -13.20 29.39
CA GLY A 2 -12.25 -11.79 29.76
C GLY A 2 -10.83 -11.48 30.23
N VAL A 3 -10.49 -10.18 30.22
CA VAL A 3 -9.24 -9.59 30.74
C VAL A 3 -8.90 -10.12 32.14
N LEU A 4 -7.61 -10.39 32.42
CA LEU A 4 -7.17 -10.81 33.75
C LEU A 4 -7.54 -9.77 34.82
N LYS A 5 -8.03 -10.23 35.98
CA LYS A 5 -8.45 -9.35 37.10
C LYS A 5 -7.33 -8.41 37.57
N ASN A 6 -6.07 -8.84 37.50
CA ASN A 6 -4.93 -7.99 37.78
C ASN A 6 -4.42 -7.36 36.48
N ILE A 7 -4.58 -6.04 36.37
CA ILE A 7 -4.16 -5.24 35.22
C ILE A 7 -2.65 -5.41 34.94
N LYS A 8 -1.81 -5.52 35.97
CA LYS A 8 -0.37 -5.74 35.76
C LYS A 8 -0.07 -7.12 35.17
N HIS A 9 -0.84 -8.15 35.53
CA HIS A 9 -0.69 -9.48 34.91
C HIS A 9 -1.17 -9.46 33.46
N GLU A 10 -2.25 -8.73 33.16
CA GLU A 10 -2.72 -8.53 31.79
C GLU A 10 -1.64 -7.84 30.94
N ASN A 11 -1.07 -6.74 31.43
CA ASN A 11 -0.03 -6.00 30.73
C ASN A 11 1.22 -6.88 30.49
N PHE A 12 1.58 -7.70 31.48
CA PHE A 12 2.66 -8.69 31.33
C PHE A 12 2.34 -9.69 30.22
N ALA A 13 1.14 -10.30 30.24
CA ALA A 13 0.70 -11.27 29.23
C ALA A 13 0.70 -10.65 27.82
N GLN A 14 0.21 -9.41 27.69
CA GLN A 14 0.24 -8.67 26.42
C GLN A 14 1.67 -8.38 25.94
N GLY A 15 2.59 -8.04 26.84
CA GLY A 15 4.00 -7.83 26.51
C GLY A 15 4.64 -9.10 25.95
N ILE A 16 4.42 -10.25 26.61
CA ILE A 16 4.92 -11.55 26.12
C ILE A 16 4.30 -11.91 24.77
N ALA A 17 2.98 -11.74 24.60
CA ALA A 17 2.31 -12.04 23.33
C ALA A 17 2.79 -11.16 22.16
N LYS A 18 3.32 -9.96 22.44
CA LYS A 18 3.98 -9.06 21.48
C LYS A 18 5.44 -9.43 21.20
N GLY A 19 5.97 -10.50 21.78
CA GLY A 19 7.33 -10.97 21.57
C GLY A 19 8.39 -10.35 22.49
N MET A 20 7.98 -9.63 23.55
CA MET A 20 8.94 -9.11 24.54
C MET A 20 9.56 -10.25 25.35
N SER A 21 10.80 -10.05 25.81
CA SER A 21 11.41 -10.93 26.81
C SER A 21 10.64 -10.85 28.14
N GLN A 22 10.77 -11.89 28.98
CA GLN A 22 10.07 -11.93 30.27
C GLN A 22 10.43 -10.75 31.16
N ASP A 23 11.71 -10.39 31.21
CA ASP A 23 12.20 -9.28 32.01
C ASP A 23 11.62 -7.95 31.50
N ALA A 24 11.65 -7.73 30.18
CA ALA A 24 11.12 -6.51 29.56
C ALA A 24 9.60 -6.38 29.73
N ALA A 25 8.86 -7.47 29.56
CA ALA A 25 7.41 -7.48 29.78
C ALA A 25 7.06 -7.21 31.25
N TYR A 26 7.87 -7.69 32.19
CA TYR A 26 7.67 -7.51 33.62
C TYR A 26 7.87 -6.04 34.04
N GLU A 27 8.92 -5.42 33.54
CA GLU A 27 9.18 -3.99 33.75
C GLU A 27 8.12 -3.12 33.08
N ALA A 28 7.76 -3.42 31.83
CA ALA A 28 6.71 -2.70 31.09
C ALA A 28 5.32 -2.80 31.76
N ALA A 29 5.05 -3.89 32.47
CA ALA A 29 3.84 -4.06 33.28
C ALA A 29 3.84 -3.22 34.58
N GLY A 30 4.91 -2.48 34.87
CA GLY A 30 5.04 -1.63 36.04
C GLY A 30 5.51 -2.36 37.29
N TYR A 31 6.26 -3.45 37.14
CA TYR A 31 6.98 -4.09 38.23
C TYR A 31 8.44 -3.63 38.29
N LYS A 32 9.04 -3.69 39.49
CA LYS A 32 10.48 -3.53 39.64
C LYS A 32 11.19 -4.74 39.02
N GLN A 33 12.24 -4.49 38.25
CA GLN A 33 13.06 -5.51 37.61
C GLN A 33 13.44 -6.62 38.60
N HIS A 34 13.01 -7.85 38.31
CA HIS A 34 13.33 -9.03 39.10
C HIS A 34 13.07 -10.32 38.32
N ARG A 35 14.12 -10.94 37.77
CA ARG A 35 14.02 -12.13 36.90
C ARG A 35 13.23 -13.29 37.52
N GLY A 36 13.47 -13.59 38.80
CA GLY A 36 12.78 -14.68 39.49
C GLY A 36 11.27 -14.46 39.61
N ASN A 37 10.84 -13.20 39.72
CA ASN A 37 9.42 -12.87 39.85
C ASN A 37 8.75 -12.86 38.47
N ALA A 38 9.45 -12.41 37.43
CA ALA A 38 9.00 -12.54 36.05
C ALA A 38 8.79 -14.00 35.65
N SER A 39 9.73 -14.89 35.98
CA SER A 39 9.62 -16.33 35.74
C SER A 39 8.45 -16.97 36.49
N THR A 40 8.29 -16.61 37.78
CA THR A 40 7.17 -17.09 38.59
C THR A 40 5.83 -16.62 38.04
N LEU A 41 5.74 -15.35 37.60
CA LEU A 41 4.52 -14.80 37.01
C LEU A 41 4.16 -15.49 35.69
N ARG A 42 5.14 -15.74 34.83
CA ARG A 42 4.95 -16.48 33.57
C ARG A 42 4.47 -17.92 33.80
N SER A 43 4.87 -18.53 34.91
CA SER A 43 4.51 -19.92 35.22
C SER A 43 3.09 -20.05 35.81
N LYS A 44 2.37 -18.95 36.07
CA LYS A 44 1.00 -19.03 36.57
C LYS A 44 0.03 -19.45 35.46
N GLN A 45 -0.80 -20.44 35.74
CA GLN A 45 -1.73 -21.01 34.75
C GLN A 45 -2.61 -19.96 34.07
N ASN A 46 -3.22 -19.05 34.84
CA ASN A 46 -4.06 -17.99 34.29
C ASN A 46 -3.31 -17.03 33.35
N VAL A 47 -2.01 -16.81 33.57
CA VAL A 47 -1.16 -16.00 32.69
C VAL A 47 -0.78 -16.78 31.44
N ILE A 48 -0.48 -18.08 31.57
CA ILE A 48 -0.20 -18.98 30.44
C ILE A 48 -1.41 -19.04 29.50
N ASP A 49 -2.60 -19.30 30.04
CA ASP A 49 -3.84 -19.39 29.27
C ASP A 49 -4.12 -18.08 28.52
N ARG A 50 -3.88 -16.95 29.19
CA ARG A 50 -4.07 -15.63 28.60
C ARG A 50 -3.06 -15.34 27.48
N ILE A 51 -1.79 -15.70 27.66
CA ILE A 51 -0.78 -15.57 26.60
C ILE A 51 -1.18 -16.43 25.40
N ALA A 52 -1.60 -17.68 25.63
CA ALA A 52 -2.05 -18.58 24.56
C ALA A 52 -3.25 -18.00 23.78
N GLU A 53 -4.26 -17.45 24.48
CA GLU A 53 -5.40 -16.78 23.84
C GLU A 53 -4.97 -15.57 23.00
N LEU A 54 -4.11 -14.70 23.55
CA LEU A 54 -3.60 -13.52 22.85
C LEU A 54 -2.76 -13.90 21.63
N SER A 55 -1.91 -14.93 21.75
CA SER A 55 -1.10 -15.46 20.66
C SER A 55 -1.95 -16.15 19.59
N ALA A 56 -2.98 -16.90 19.97
CA ALA A 56 -3.92 -17.51 19.03
C ALA A 56 -4.71 -16.44 18.26
N ALA A 57 -5.25 -15.43 18.94
CA ALA A 57 -5.93 -14.32 18.28
C ALA A 57 -4.98 -13.49 17.39
N ALA A 58 -3.72 -13.36 17.77
CA ALA A 58 -2.70 -12.75 16.93
C ALA A 58 -2.38 -13.62 15.70
N ALA A 59 -2.31 -14.95 15.87
CA ALA A 59 -2.10 -15.90 14.79
C ALA A 59 -3.30 -15.96 13.83
N GLU A 60 -4.54 -15.86 14.33
CA GLU A 60 -5.75 -15.75 13.51
C GLU A 60 -5.77 -14.44 12.71
N ARG A 61 -5.36 -13.31 13.30
CA ARG A 61 -5.23 -12.04 12.55
C ARG A 61 -4.09 -12.09 11.53
N ALA A 62 -3.01 -12.77 11.88
CA ALA A 62 -1.88 -13.04 11.00
C ALA A 62 -2.13 -14.23 10.04
N ALA A 63 -3.30 -14.87 10.11
CA ALA A 63 -3.66 -15.97 9.22
C ALA A 63 -3.81 -15.48 7.78
N LYS A 64 -4.02 -14.17 7.59
CA LYS A 64 -3.67 -13.55 6.30
C LYS A 64 -2.17 -13.58 6.14
N THR A 65 -1.70 -14.57 5.39
CA THR A 65 -0.28 -14.72 5.10
C THR A 65 0.23 -13.49 4.35
N LEU A 66 1.53 -13.22 4.50
CA LEU A 66 2.18 -12.16 3.72
C LEU A 66 1.96 -12.37 2.21
N ASP A 67 1.96 -13.63 1.78
CA ASP A 67 1.70 -14.04 0.40
C ASP A 67 0.28 -13.69 -0.05
N GLU A 68 -0.74 -13.86 0.80
CA GLU A 68 -2.11 -13.43 0.49
C GLU A 68 -2.23 -11.91 0.33
N VAL A 69 -1.51 -11.14 1.16
CA VAL A 69 -1.49 -9.67 1.07
C VAL A 69 -0.78 -9.22 -0.21
N ILE A 70 0.31 -9.89 -0.58
CA ILE A 70 1.04 -9.62 -1.84
C ILE A 70 0.15 -9.95 -3.04
N ALA A 71 -0.51 -11.11 -3.04
CA ALA A 71 -1.42 -11.51 -4.13
C ALA A 71 -2.55 -10.49 -4.34
N GLU A 72 -3.06 -9.89 -3.26
CA GLU A 72 -4.06 -8.82 -3.34
C GLU A 72 -3.48 -7.55 -3.95
N TYR A 73 -2.30 -7.13 -3.50
CA TYR A 73 -1.61 -5.98 -4.09
C TYR A 73 -1.28 -6.20 -5.56
N GLU A 74 -0.85 -7.39 -5.97
CA GLU A 74 -0.61 -7.74 -7.37
C GLU A 74 -1.89 -7.61 -8.20
N ARG A 75 -3.02 -8.09 -7.68
CA ARG A 75 -4.32 -7.97 -8.36
C ARG A 75 -4.66 -6.51 -8.63
N VAL A 76 -4.56 -5.64 -7.62
CA VAL A 76 -4.81 -4.20 -7.76
C VAL A 76 -3.77 -3.54 -8.68
N ALA A 77 -2.51 -3.94 -8.56
CA ALA A 77 -1.37 -3.37 -9.27
C ALA A 77 -1.31 -3.76 -10.76
N PHE A 78 -1.86 -4.91 -11.16
CA PHE A 78 -1.73 -5.41 -12.52
C PHE A 78 -3.06 -5.50 -13.28
N THR A 79 -4.21 -5.40 -12.60
CA THR A 79 -5.51 -5.32 -13.27
C THR A 79 -5.78 -3.87 -13.71
N GLY A 80 -6.05 -3.69 -15.01
CA GLY A 80 -6.34 -2.38 -15.60
C GLY A 80 -7.79 -2.24 -16.05
N MET A 81 -8.32 -1.01 -15.98
CA MET A 81 -9.68 -0.66 -16.44
C MET A 81 -9.91 -0.88 -17.95
N SER A 82 -8.82 -1.07 -18.73
CA SER A 82 -8.89 -1.39 -20.16
C SER A 82 -9.68 -2.66 -20.45
N ARG A 83 -9.74 -3.60 -19.51
CA ARG A 83 -10.54 -4.83 -19.65
C ARG A 83 -12.04 -4.54 -19.78
N PHE A 84 -12.51 -3.52 -19.06
CA PHE A 84 -13.93 -3.13 -18.96
C PHE A 84 -14.33 -2.04 -19.94
N LEU A 85 -13.36 -1.47 -20.68
CA LEU A 85 -13.62 -0.45 -21.69
C LEU A 85 -13.78 -1.10 -23.07
N ARG A 86 -14.82 -0.71 -23.79
CA ARG A 86 -14.99 -0.92 -25.23
C ARG A 86 -15.09 0.44 -25.90
N VAL A 87 -14.64 0.53 -27.13
CA VAL A 87 -14.79 1.73 -27.93
C VAL A 87 -15.71 1.36 -29.08
N ASP A 88 -16.81 2.08 -29.23
CA ASP A 88 -17.74 1.87 -30.35
C ASP A 88 -17.20 2.45 -31.67
N ALA A 89 -17.95 2.27 -32.75
CA ALA A 89 -17.57 2.74 -34.08
C ALA A 89 -17.37 4.26 -34.15
N ASP A 90 -17.99 5.01 -33.25
CA ASP A 90 -17.92 6.47 -33.17
C ASP A 90 -16.81 6.96 -32.23
N GLY A 91 -16.03 6.05 -31.66
CA GLY A 91 -14.92 6.37 -30.76
C GLY A 91 -15.35 6.63 -29.31
N ASN A 92 -16.60 6.35 -28.94
CA ASN A 92 -17.08 6.58 -27.59
C ASN A 92 -16.72 5.40 -26.66
N PRO A 93 -16.21 5.67 -25.45
CA PRO A 93 -15.92 4.64 -24.48
C PRO A 93 -17.22 4.11 -23.86
N GLN A 94 -17.49 2.83 -24.03
CA GLN A 94 -18.54 2.08 -23.37
C GLN A 94 -17.94 1.20 -22.27
N ILE A 95 -18.50 1.28 -21.07
CA ILE A 95 -18.10 0.40 -19.97
C ILE A 95 -18.97 -0.86 -20.05
N ASN A 96 -18.33 -2.02 -20.21
CA ASN A 96 -19.00 -3.31 -20.15
C ASN A 96 -18.66 -3.99 -18.82
N LEU A 97 -19.69 -4.17 -17.98
CA LEU A 97 -19.61 -4.86 -16.68
C LEU A 97 -20.26 -6.26 -16.72
N GLY A 98 -20.77 -6.70 -17.87
CA GLY A 98 -21.49 -7.97 -18.00
C GLY A 98 -20.63 -9.21 -17.69
N ASP A 99 -19.33 -9.10 -17.89
CA ASP A 99 -18.35 -10.17 -17.66
C ASP A 99 -17.48 -9.93 -16.40
N CYS A 100 -17.89 -9.03 -15.50
CA CYS A 100 -17.13 -8.75 -14.28
C CYS A 100 -17.28 -9.88 -13.26
N THR A 101 -16.15 -10.31 -12.70
CA THR A 101 -16.13 -11.15 -11.49
C THR A 101 -16.27 -10.30 -10.23
N GLU A 102 -16.59 -10.91 -9.07
CA GLU A 102 -16.62 -10.20 -7.78
C GLU A 102 -15.29 -9.48 -7.50
N ALA A 103 -14.18 -10.15 -7.79
CA ALA A 103 -12.84 -9.58 -7.64
C ALA A 103 -12.57 -8.39 -8.57
N ASP A 104 -13.22 -8.33 -9.74
CA ASP A 104 -13.12 -7.18 -10.65
C ASP A 104 -13.90 -5.97 -10.10
N LEU A 105 -15.03 -6.21 -9.43
CA LEU A 105 -15.85 -5.16 -8.82
C LEU A 105 -15.19 -4.56 -7.58
N ASP A 106 -14.43 -5.35 -6.83
CA ASP A 106 -13.66 -4.91 -5.65
C ASP A 106 -12.56 -3.88 -6.00
N LEU A 107 -12.17 -3.79 -7.28
CA LEU A 107 -11.23 -2.78 -7.78
C LEU A 107 -11.87 -1.41 -8.00
N ILE A 108 -13.18 -1.27 -7.80
CA ILE A 108 -13.92 -0.02 -7.97
C ILE A 108 -13.96 0.72 -6.63
N SER A 109 -13.28 1.87 -6.58
CA SER A 109 -13.32 2.75 -5.41
C SER A 109 -14.60 3.55 -5.30
N GLU A 110 -15.24 3.90 -6.43
CA GLU A 110 -16.46 4.70 -6.47
C GLU A 110 -17.23 4.40 -7.76
N ALA A 111 -18.53 4.14 -7.66
CA ALA A 111 -19.44 4.03 -8.78
C ALA A 111 -20.62 4.99 -8.54
N THR A 112 -20.76 5.99 -9.41
CA THR A 112 -21.88 6.94 -9.36
C THR A 112 -22.70 6.83 -10.63
N THR A 113 -24.01 6.69 -10.48
CA THR A 113 -24.96 6.65 -11.59
C THR A 113 -25.80 7.91 -11.55
N VAL A 114 -25.74 8.70 -12.62
CA VAL A 114 -26.56 9.90 -12.79
C VAL A 114 -27.47 9.69 -13.99
N VAL A 115 -28.77 9.59 -13.74
CA VAL A 115 -29.79 9.57 -14.79
C VAL A 115 -30.19 11.02 -15.07
N ARG A 116 -29.87 11.51 -16.27
CA ARG A 116 -30.32 12.82 -16.74
C ARG A 116 -31.40 12.60 -17.79
N ARG A 117 -32.60 13.09 -17.55
CA ARG A 117 -33.62 13.16 -18.60
C ARG A 117 -33.44 14.49 -19.32
N GLU A 118 -32.85 14.46 -20.51
CA GLU A 118 -32.67 15.66 -21.32
C GLU A 118 -33.83 15.80 -22.31
N VAL A 119 -34.53 16.93 -22.23
CA VAL A 119 -35.58 17.29 -23.16
C VAL A 119 -34.97 18.20 -24.23
N THR A 120 -34.58 17.61 -25.35
CA THR A 120 -34.03 18.37 -26.48
C THR A 120 -35.17 19.12 -27.17
N ARG A 121 -35.40 20.40 -26.83
CA ARG A 121 -36.24 21.28 -27.65
C ARG A 121 -35.45 21.70 -28.88
N SER A 122 -35.62 21.00 -29.99
CA SER A 122 -35.14 21.49 -31.28
C SER A 122 -35.86 22.81 -31.61
N LYS A 123 -35.09 23.87 -31.87
CA LYS A 123 -35.60 25.16 -32.33
C LYS A 123 -35.95 25.04 -33.82
N GLY A 124 -37.15 24.54 -34.10
CA GLY A 124 -37.72 24.40 -35.43
C GLY A 124 -39.19 24.00 -35.29
N GLU A 125 -40.07 24.87 -35.75
CA GLU A 125 -41.53 24.74 -35.68
C GLU A 125 -42.01 23.44 -36.33
N GLY A 126 -42.91 22.74 -35.63
CA GLY A 126 -43.53 21.49 -36.03
C GLY A 126 -43.87 20.67 -34.79
N GLU A 127 -45.14 20.68 -34.39
CA GLU A 127 -45.69 19.75 -33.41
C GLU A 127 -45.32 18.30 -33.79
N ASP A 128 -45.12 17.46 -32.78
CA ASP A 128 -44.73 16.03 -32.85
C ASP A 128 -43.24 15.68 -33.04
N LYS A 129 -42.41 16.08 -32.07
CA LYS A 129 -41.21 15.28 -31.74
C LYS A 129 -41.15 15.00 -30.24
N LYS A 130 -41.27 13.71 -29.87
CA LYS A 130 -41.00 13.19 -28.52
C LYS A 130 -39.53 13.41 -28.17
N PRO A 131 -39.19 14.23 -27.17
CA PRO A 131 -37.84 14.27 -26.62
C PRO A 131 -37.88 13.56 -25.28
N ASP A 132 -37.49 12.30 -25.24
CA ASP A 132 -37.13 11.65 -23.97
C ASP A 132 -36.00 10.66 -24.29
N HIS A 133 -34.77 11.18 -24.35
CA HIS A 133 -33.59 10.34 -24.20
C HIS A 133 -33.17 10.46 -22.73
N GLU A 134 -33.23 9.35 -21.99
CA GLU A 134 -32.60 9.28 -20.68
C GLU A 134 -31.10 9.06 -20.90
N VAL A 135 -30.30 10.07 -20.58
CA VAL A 135 -28.84 10.00 -20.60
C VAL A 135 -28.38 9.40 -19.28
N LEU A 136 -27.93 8.15 -19.33
CA LEU A 136 -27.29 7.49 -18.20
C LEU A 136 -25.80 7.83 -18.18
N THR A 137 -25.38 8.70 -17.26
CA THR A 137 -23.95 8.98 -17.02
C THR A 137 -23.46 8.12 -15.87
N ILE A 138 -22.51 7.22 -16.15
CA ILE A 138 -21.86 6.40 -15.13
C ILE A 138 -20.44 6.92 -14.92
N LYS A 139 -20.10 7.27 -13.68
CA LYS A 139 -18.74 7.64 -13.27
C LYS A 139 -18.17 6.52 -12.42
N ILE A 140 -17.07 5.93 -12.88
CA ILE A 140 -16.35 4.89 -12.15
C ILE A 140 -14.94 5.39 -11.82
N LYS A 141 -14.52 5.25 -10.57
CA LYS A 141 -13.12 5.48 -10.16
C LYS A 141 -12.50 4.15 -9.71
N PRO A 142 -11.38 3.73 -10.31
CA PRO A 142 -10.65 2.56 -9.82
C PRO A 142 -9.91 2.86 -8.52
N VAL A 143 -9.56 1.81 -7.78
CA VAL A 143 -8.64 1.87 -6.64
C VAL A 143 -7.25 2.36 -7.07
N ASP A 144 -6.54 3.01 -6.15
CA ASP A 144 -5.22 3.60 -6.40
C ASP A 144 -4.14 2.53 -6.66
N ARG A 145 -3.92 2.26 -7.95
CA ARG A 145 -2.93 1.32 -8.47
C ARG A 145 -1.48 1.71 -8.11
N LEU A 146 -1.17 3.01 -8.04
CA LEU A 146 0.20 3.47 -7.81
C LEU A 146 0.65 3.14 -6.40
N LYS A 147 -0.24 3.28 -5.41
CA LYS A 147 0.05 2.88 -4.03
C LYS A 147 0.29 1.37 -3.90
N ALA A 148 -0.47 0.55 -4.62
CA ALA A 148 -0.26 -0.90 -4.61
C ALA A 148 1.13 -1.26 -5.17
N LEU A 149 1.51 -0.67 -6.32
CA LEU A 149 2.83 -0.86 -6.93
C LEU A 149 3.97 -0.37 -6.02
N GLU A 150 3.79 0.76 -5.32
CA GLU A 150 4.77 1.26 -4.36
C GLU A 150 5.00 0.27 -3.22
N LYS A 151 3.93 -0.29 -2.65
CA LYS A 151 4.03 -1.30 -1.57
C LYS A 151 4.70 -2.59 -2.03
N LEU A 152 4.40 -3.06 -3.25
CA LEU A 152 5.09 -4.20 -3.86
C LEU A 152 6.58 -3.89 -4.11
N GLY A 153 6.90 -2.71 -4.65
CA GLY A 153 8.27 -2.28 -4.88
C GLY A 153 9.09 -2.19 -3.59
N MET A 154 8.48 -1.70 -2.50
CA MET A 154 9.10 -1.72 -1.17
C MET A 154 9.39 -3.15 -0.69
N TYR A 155 8.43 -4.07 -0.87
CA TYR A 155 8.62 -5.47 -0.50
C TYR A 155 9.74 -6.15 -1.30
N LEU A 156 9.86 -5.85 -2.60
CA LEU A 156 10.92 -6.34 -3.47
C LEU A 156 12.28 -5.64 -3.28
N GLY A 157 12.41 -4.76 -2.27
CA GLY A 157 13.64 -4.03 -1.99
C GLY A 157 13.97 -2.88 -2.96
N MET A 158 13.06 -2.52 -3.86
CA MET A 158 13.23 -1.43 -4.83
C MET A 158 13.07 -0.03 -4.19
N GLY A 159 12.49 0.04 -2.99
CA GLY A 159 12.32 1.29 -2.23
C GLY A 159 13.52 1.68 -1.36
N ASP A 160 14.56 0.85 -1.32
CA ASP A 160 15.66 1.02 -0.36
C ASP A 160 16.70 2.02 -0.90
N LYS A 161 16.74 3.21 -0.29
CA LYS A 161 17.68 4.28 -0.69
C LYS A 161 19.14 3.85 -0.59
N SER A 162 19.45 2.81 0.20
CA SER A 162 20.78 2.23 0.37
C SER A 162 21.31 1.57 -0.91
N ALA A 163 20.46 0.92 -1.71
CA ALA A 163 20.84 0.30 -2.98
C ALA A 163 21.24 1.35 -4.04
N ASN A 164 20.58 2.52 -4.03
CA ASN A 164 20.89 3.66 -4.89
C ASN A 164 22.15 4.45 -4.46
N GLN A 165 22.68 4.24 -3.24
CA GLN A 165 23.90 4.93 -2.80
C GLN A 165 25.12 4.55 -3.64
N THR A 166 25.16 3.33 -4.18
CA THR A 166 26.31 2.86 -4.97
C THR A 166 26.34 3.54 -6.34
N THR A 167 25.17 3.71 -6.97
CA THR A 167 25.00 4.43 -8.23
C THR A 167 25.23 5.94 -8.05
N ASP A 168 24.77 6.50 -6.95
CA ASP A 168 24.97 7.93 -6.63
C ASP A 168 26.45 8.24 -6.34
N ARG A 169 27.16 7.37 -5.61
CA ARG A 169 28.61 7.52 -5.36
C ARG A 169 29.45 7.43 -6.64
N LEU A 170 29.08 6.55 -7.57
CA LEU A 170 29.74 6.46 -8.88
C LEU A 170 29.48 7.74 -9.70
N ALA A 171 28.24 8.22 -9.73
CA ALA A 171 27.87 9.45 -10.44
C ALA A 171 28.60 10.68 -9.86
N ASP A 172 28.73 10.77 -8.54
CA ASP A 172 29.46 11.83 -7.87
C ASP A 172 30.98 11.74 -8.11
N ALA A 173 31.54 10.52 -8.12
CA ALA A 173 32.95 10.30 -8.47
C ALA A 173 33.25 10.70 -9.92
N LEU A 174 32.35 10.39 -10.88
CA LEU A 174 32.49 10.81 -12.28
C LEU A 174 32.41 12.33 -12.43
N ARG A 175 31.51 13.00 -11.68
CA ARG A 175 31.44 14.47 -11.65
C ARG A 175 32.70 15.11 -11.07
N GLU A 176 33.27 14.54 -10.01
CA GLU A 176 34.57 14.95 -9.44
C GLU A 176 35.71 14.81 -10.45
N ILE A 177 35.79 13.68 -11.14
CA ILE A 177 36.82 13.42 -12.17
C ILE A 177 36.66 14.42 -13.33
N SER A 178 35.43 14.66 -13.79
CA SER A 178 35.15 15.64 -14.85
C SER A 178 35.58 17.06 -14.45
N LYS A 179 35.34 17.48 -13.20
CA LYS A 179 35.74 18.80 -12.69
C LYS A 179 37.27 18.93 -12.54
N ARG A 180 37.95 17.86 -12.15
CA ARG A 180 39.43 17.83 -12.06
C ARG A 180 40.08 17.84 -13.44
N GLY A 181 39.50 17.12 -14.40
CA GLY A 181 39.94 17.12 -15.79
C GLY A 181 39.84 18.51 -16.45
N SER A 182 38.78 19.28 -16.15
CA SER A 182 38.62 20.65 -16.67
C SER A 182 39.54 21.69 -16.01
N MET A 183 40.13 21.37 -14.85
CA MET A 183 41.03 22.24 -14.08
C MET A 183 42.51 21.91 -14.26
N ALA A 184 42.85 20.91 -15.09
CA ALA A 184 44.24 20.59 -15.38
C ALA A 184 44.91 21.82 -16.04
N PRO A 185 46.05 22.32 -15.51
CA PRO A 185 46.69 23.50 -16.05
C PRO A 185 47.12 23.20 -17.49
N MET A 186 46.44 23.82 -18.47
CA MET A 186 46.87 23.77 -19.86
C MET A 186 48.25 24.42 -19.92
N ARG A 187 49.27 23.60 -20.16
CA ARG A 187 50.63 24.06 -20.41
C ARG A 187 50.59 25.00 -21.62
N LYS A 188 50.73 26.31 -21.38
CA LYS A 188 50.79 27.30 -22.47
C LYS A 188 51.88 26.88 -23.46
N PRO A 189 51.61 26.87 -24.78
CA PRO A 189 52.61 26.52 -25.76
C PRO A 189 53.79 27.49 -25.63
N LYS A 190 54.98 26.94 -25.48
CA LYS A 190 56.23 27.70 -25.41
C LYS A 190 56.43 28.35 -26.78
N ASN A 191 56.23 29.65 -26.86
CA ASN A 191 56.38 30.41 -28.09
C ASN A 191 57.81 30.18 -28.63
N ARG A 192 57.94 29.50 -29.77
CA ARG A 192 59.20 29.37 -30.52
C ARG A 192 59.05 30.16 -31.81
N GLY A 193 59.86 31.21 -31.94
CA GLY A 193 60.00 32.06 -33.13
C GLY A 193 59.95 33.53 -32.72
N LYS A 194 60.93 34.39 -33.03
CA LYS A 194 62.17 34.29 -33.80
C LYS A 194 63.22 35.13 -33.10
#